data_AF-A0A4R5XCH0-F1
#
_entry.id   AF-A0A4R5XCH0-F1
#
_cell.length_a   1.000
_cell.length_b   1.000
_cell.length_c   1.000
_cell.angle_alpha   90.00
_cell.angle_beta   90.00
_cell.angle_gamma   90.00
#
_symmetry.space_group_name_H-M   'P 1'
#
loop_
_entity.id
_entity.type
_entity.pdbx_description
1 polymer ?
#
loop_
_entity_poly.entity_id
_entity_poly.type
_entity_poly.pdbx_seq_one_letter_code
_entity_poly.pdbx_strand_id
1 'polypeptide(L)'
;MLLSQPIRQDYRDLPVGTRQLAGRLNSAARVVRWPVIRYAGLYPFQVIVRRPADRSLTPPVVPYHDLRTIAAARAGRSPDDPWDVEVSAEQIRTVAAISRDELATREARDCDVGISDLLAGLGTEAAHTINHPGNPVLIALAQRILDHLGAGLTAGSVDTVLLSSVTAPLEARVLDALGLAGTPRPEWCQHGARIAADDVHTAQLRWYDSNRDFLELAVQRHGNVMDSLGLLTSSRSV
;
A
#
# COMPACT_ATOMS: atom_id res chain seq x y z
N MET A 1 12.18 -26.70 1.78
CA MET A 1 12.36 -25.35 1.20
C MET A 1 11.55 -24.35 2.01
N LEU A 2 12.01 -23.12 2.15
CA LEU A 2 11.26 -22.00 2.71
C LEU A 2 11.09 -20.92 1.66
N LEU A 3 9.84 -20.63 1.38
CA LEU A 3 9.39 -19.54 0.55
C LEU A 3 8.79 -18.51 1.51
N SER A 4 9.39 -17.32 1.64
CA SER A 4 8.92 -16.33 2.63
C SER A 4 9.20 -14.89 2.24
N GLN A 5 8.37 -13.97 2.70
CA GLN A 5 8.74 -12.55 2.72
C GLN A 5 9.81 -12.27 3.78
N PRO A 6 10.58 -11.18 3.69
CA PRO A 6 11.43 -10.71 4.78
C PRO A 6 10.60 -10.33 6.01
N ILE A 7 10.67 -11.14 7.05
CA ILE A 7 10.04 -10.93 8.36
C ILE A 7 11.17 -10.71 9.37
N ARG A 8 11.10 -9.60 10.11
CA ARG A 8 12.06 -9.29 11.18
C ARG A 8 12.09 -10.40 12.24
N GLN A 9 13.21 -10.54 12.93
CA GLN A 9 13.30 -11.42 14.09
C GLN A 9 12.30 -10.97 15.17
N ASP A 10 11.78 -11.95 15.90
CA ASP A 10 10.85 -11.75 17.02
C ASP A 10 9.61 -10.93 16.60
N TYR A 11 9.11 -11.24 15.39
CA TYR A 11 7.95 -10.57 14.85
C TYR A 11 6.72 -10.90 15.70
N ARG A 12 6.14 -9.86 16.31
CA ARG A 12 5.04 -9.97 17.29
C ARG A 12 5.44 -10.82 18.50
N ASP A 13 6.69 -10.66 18.95
CA ASP A 13 7.24 -11.33 20.12
C ASP A 13 7.28 -12.87 19.99
N LEU A 14 7.26 -13.35 18.73
CA LEU A 14 7.34 -14.75 18.36
C LEU A 14 8.59 -14.98 17.51
N PRO A 15 9.31 -16.11 17.69
CA PRO A 15 10.54 -16.42 16.95
C PRO A 15 10.24 -16.91 15.52
N VAL A 16 9.50 -16.11 14.76
CA VAL A 16 8.98 -16.42 13.42
C VAL A 16 9.59 -15.52 12.33
N GLY A 17 10.67 -14.82 12.64
CA GLY A 17 11.43 -14.07 11.63
C GLY A 17 12.03 -15.00 10.58
N THR A 18 12.19 -14.53 9.34
CA THR A 18 12.63 -15.39 8.22
C THR A 18 13.96 -16.06 8.48
N ARG A 19 14.92 -15.35 9.10
CA ARG A 19 16.22 -15.92 9.50
C ARG A 19 16.08 -16.95 10.63
N GLN A 20 15.18 -16.73 11.59
CA GLN A 20 14.92 -17.68 12.68
C GLN A 20 14.29 -18.97 12.14
N LEU A 21 13.34 -18.85 11.22
CA LEU A 21 12.72 -20.00 10.56
C LEU A 21 13.73 -20.75 9.68
N ALA A 22 14.51 -20.04 8.88
CA ALA A 22 15.56 -20.63 8.04
C ALA A 22 16.58 -21.42 8.87
N GLY A 23 17.01 -20.88 10.02
CA GLY A 23 17.95 -21.55 10.93
C GLY A 23 17.43 -22.85 11.56
N ARG A 24 16.12 -23.13 11.48
CA ARG A 24 15.51 -24.39 11.94
C ARG A 24 15.39 -25.45 10.84
N LEU A 25 15.71 -25.10 9.59
CA LEU A 25 15.64 -26.03 8.48
C LEU A 25 16.92 -26.88 8.40
N ASN A 26 16.81 -28.02 7.72
CA ASN A 26 17.98 -28.78 7.29
C ASN A 26 18.91 -27.89 6.44
N SER A 27 20.24 -28.06 6.56
CA SER A 27 21.24 -27.27 5.84
C SER A 27 21.15 -27.36 4.30
N ALA A 28 20.54 -28.41 3.76
CA ALA A 28 20.24 -28.55 2.32
C ALA A 28 18.93 -27.85 1.90
N ALA A 29 18.17 -27.27 2.83
CA ALA A 29 16.94 -26.56 2.48
C ALA A 29 17.27 -25.23 1.79
N ARG A 30 16.65 -25.00 0.63
CA ARG A 30 16.67 -23.70 -0.05
C ARG A 30 15.73 -22.71 0.64
N VAL A 31 16.15 -21.45 0.71
CA VAL A 31 15.36 -20.32 1.19
C VAL A 31 15.30 -19.29 0.07
N VAL A 32 14.10 -18.85 -0.31
CA VAL A 32 13.90 -17.79 -1.30
C VAL A 32 12.99 -16.72 -0.71
N ARG A 33 13.43 -15.47 -0.83
CA ARG A 33 12.75 -14.28 -0.30
C ARG A 33 12.18 -13.42 -1.41
N TRP A 34 10.91 -13.06 -1.28
CA TRP A 34 10.24 -12.09 -2.16
C TRP A 34 9.73 -10.89 -1.37
N PRO A 35 9.49 -9.73 -2.02
CA PRO A 35 9.08 -8.52 -1.33
C PRO A 35 7.74 -8.62 -0.61
N VAL A 36 7.64 -7.87 0.49
CA VAL A 36 6.36 -7.33 0.94
C VAL A 36 5.98 -6.19 -0.01
N ILE A 37 5.16 -6.50 -1.02
CA ILE A 37 4.74 -5.54 -2.04
C ILE A 37 3.90 -4.45 -1.39
N ARG A 38 4.38 -3.21 -1.53
CA ARG A 38 3.62 -2.00 -1.23
C ARG A 38 3.80 -1.01 -2.36
N TYR A 39 2.71 -0.63 -3.02
CA TYR A 39 2.70 0.22 -4.19
C TYR A 39 1.56 1.25 -4.11
N ALA A 40 1.91 2.49 -3.81
CA ALA A 40 1.00 3.63 -3.72
C ALA A 40 0.80 4.36 -5.06
N GLY A 41 1.39 3.89 -6.17
CA GLY A 41 1.30 4.59 -7.45
C GLY A 41 -0.13 4.77 -7.95
N LEU A 42 -1.00 3.77 -7.74
CA LEU A 42 -2.43 3.88 -8.06
C LEU A 42 -3.27 4.59 -6.97
N TYR A 43 -2.70 4.76 -5.78
CA TYR A 43 -3.42 5.17 -4.57
C TYR A 43 -2.58 6.16 -3.74
N PRO A 44 -2.24 7.35 -4.28
CA PRO A 44 -1.23 8.24 -3.71
C PRO A 44 -1.56 8.74 -2.30
N PHE A 45 -2.85 8.76 -1.94
CA PHE A 45 -3.32 9.19 -0.63
C PHE A 45 -3.48 8.06 0.38
N GLN A 46 -3.47 6.80 -0.07
CA GLN A 46 -3.75 5.65 0.79
C GLN A 46 -2.50 5.24 1.56
N VAL A 47 -2.61 5.16 2.90
CA VAL A 47 -1.50 4.74 3.76
C VAL A 47 -1.94 3.77 4.85
N ILE A 48 -0.97 3.03 5.39
CA ILE A 48 -1.12 2.27 6.64
C ILE A 48 -0.33 2.99 7.72
N VAL A 49 -1.01 3.33 8.81
CA VAL A 49 -0.42 3.87 10.04
C VAL A 49 -0.67 2.83 11.14
N ARG A 50 0.32 2.62 12.00
CA ARG A 50 0.23 1.64 13.09
C ARG A 50 0.65 2.30 14.39
N ARG A 51 -0.19 2.19 15.42
CA ARG A 51 0.17 2.55 16.79
C ARG A 51 1.17 1.51 17.32
N PRO A 52 2.36 1.89 17.81
CA PRO A 52 3.33 0.93 18.30
C PRO A 52 2.81 0.06 19.45
N ALA A 53 2.04 0.65 20.37
CA ALA A 53 1.45 -0.02 21.53
C ALA A 53 0.31 -0.99 21.16
N ASP A 54 -0.38 -0.76 20.05
CA ASP A 54 -1.40 -1.66 19.52
C ASP A 54 -1.41 -1.62 17.98
N ARG A 55 -0.74 -2.60 17.38
CA ARG A 55 -0.63 -2.70 15.92
C ARG A 55 -1.89 -3.28 15.27
N SER A 56 -2.83 -3.82 16.06
CA SER A 56 -4.07 -4.41 15.55
C SER A 56 -5.12 -3.35 15.21
N LEU A 57 -5.07 -2.20 15.88
CA LEU A 57 -5.98 -1.09 15.64
C LEU A 57 -5.87 -0.56 14.20
N THR A 58 -7.03 -0.41 13.56
CA THR A 58 -7.19 0.11 12.19
C THR A 58 -8.28 1.17 12.17
N PRO A 59 -8.27 2.10 11.20
CA PRO A 59 -9.34 3.08 11.07
C PRO A 59 -10.68 2.40 10.75
N PRO A 60 -11.82 3.05 11.04
CA PRO A 60 -13.14 2.50 10.77
C PRO A 60 -13.41 2.38 9.27
N VAL A 61 -14.41 1.55 8.94
CA VAL A 61 -14.93 1.29 7.59
C VAL A 61 -13.96 0.50 6.70
N VAL A 62 -12.76 1.00 6.47
CA VAL A 62 -11.71 0.33 5.69
C VAL A 62 -10.37 0.36 6.42
N PRO A 63 -9.50 -0.67 6.28
CA PRO A 63 -8.27 -0.78 7.09
C PRO A 63 -7.11 0.08 6.55
N TYR A 64 -7.42 1.25 6.01
CA TYR A 64 -6.47 2.18 5.40
C TYR A 64 -6.81 3.61 5.80
N HIS A 65 -5.80 4.43 6.01
CA HIS A 65 -6.00 5.86 6.19
C HIS A 65 -5.88 6.58 4.85
N ASP A 66 -6.56 7.71 4.73
CA ASP A 66 -6.38 8.66 3.63
C ASP A 66 -5.60 9.90 4.14
N LEU A 67 -4.51 10.25 3.46
CA LEU A 67 -3.65 11.38 3.82
C LEU A 67 -4.39 12.73 3.76
N ARG A 68 -5.42 12.86 2.91
CA ARG A 68 -6.26 14.06 2.83
C ARG A 68 -7.17 14.17 4.05
N THR A 69 -7.78 13.06 4.48
CA THR A 69 -8.54 13.00 5.74
C THR A 69 -7.65 13.31 6.94
N ILE A 70 -6.41 12.80 6.97
CA ILE A 70 -5.44 13.13 8.01
C ILE A 70 -5.12 14.64 7.99
N ALA A 71 -4.89 15.22 6.82
CA ALA A 71 -4.64 16.66 6.69
C ALA A 71 -5.84 17.50 7.16
N ALA A 72 -7.06 17.11 6.79
CA ALA A 72 -8.30 17.74 7.24
C ALA A 72 -8.45 17.67 8.77
N ALA A 73 -8.21 16.51 9.37
CA ALA A 73 -8.24 16.31 10.83
C ALA A 73 -7.22 17.19 11.56
N ARG A 74 -6.00 17.31 11.01
CA ARG A 74 -4.94 18.18 11.56
C ARG A 74 -5.29 19.66 11.45
N ALA A 75 -5.97 20.05 10.37
CA ALA A 75 -6.47 21.41 10.16
C ALA A 75 -7.74 21.73 10.97
N GLY A 76 -8.30 20.76 11.71
CA GLY A 76 -9.52 20.95 12.50
C GLY A 76 -10.78 21.14 11.66
N ARG A 77 -10.82 20.56 10.45
CA ARG A 77 -11.99 20.63 9.57
C ARG A 77 -13.15 19.77 10.08
N SER A 78 -14.37 20.19 9.75
CA SER A 78 -15.61 19.46 9.97
C SER A 78 -15.80 18.37 8.90
N PRO A 79 -16.54 17.28 9.18
CA PRO A 79 -16.92 16.29 8.15
C PRO A 79 -17.67 16.84 6.95
N ASP A 80 -18.34 17.98 7.10
CA ASP A 80 -19.08 18.63 6.02
C ASP A 80 -18.20 19.56 5.16
N ASP A 81 -16.96 19.82 5.59
CA ASP A 81 -16.02 20.64 4.82
C ASP A 81 -15.49 19.83 3.61
N PRO A 82 -15.25 20.47 2.46
CA PRO A 82 -14.53 19.84 1.37
C PRO A 82 -13.17 19.32 1.85
N TRP A 83 -12.96 18.01 1.69
CA TRP A 83 -11.78 17.30 2.16
C TRP A 83 -10.84 16.86 1.03
N ASP A 84 -11.37 16.79 -0.20
CA ASP A 84 -10.54 16.55 -1.36
C ASP A 84 -9.68 17.77 -1.68
N VAL A 85 -8.52 17.51 -2.28
CA VAL A 85 -7.49 18.52 -2.51
C VAL A 85 -6.98 18.44 -3.95
N GLU A 86 -6.72 19.61 -4.53
CA GLU A 86 -6.08 19.68 -5.83
C GLU A 86 -4.63 19.23 -5.73
N VAL A 87 -4.27 18.25 -6.56
CA VAL A 87 -2.89 17.76 -6.72
C VAL A 87 -2.55 17.75 -8.19
N SER A 88 -1.34 18.21 -8.52
CA SER A 88 -0.88 18.22 -9.89
C SER A 88 -0.54 16.81 -10.37
N ALA A 89 -0.59 16.61 -11.69
CA ALA A 89 -0.15 15.35 -12.29
C ALA A 89 1.33 15.02 -11.98
N GLU A 90 2.17 16.03 -11.78
CA GLU A 90 3.57 15.86 -11.37
C GLU A 90 3.69 15.33 -9.95
N GLN A 91 2.86 15.80 -9.01
CA GLN A 91 2.85 15.30 -7.64
C GLN A 91 2.42 13.83 -7.59
N ILE A 92 1.40 13.45 -8.36
CA ILE A 92 0.97 12.04 -8.48
C ILE A 92 2.11 11.17 -9.03
N ARG A 93 2.76 11.58 -10.12
CA ARG A 93 3.91 10.86 -10.69
C ARG A 93 5.06 10.74 -9.69
N THR A 94 5.31 11.79 -8.92
CA THR A 94 6.35 11.82 -7.88
C THR A 94 6.08 10.79 -6.79
N VAL A 95 4.86 10.74 -6.25
CA VAL A 95 4.48 9.74 -5.23
C VAL A 95 4.54 8.31 -5.79
N ALA A 96 4.12 8.11 -7.04
CA ALA A 96 4.24 6.81 -7.69
C ALA A 96 5.71 6.34 -7.82
N ALA A 97 6.60 7.26 -8.21
CA ALA A 97 8.04 6.99 -8.28
C ALA A 97 8.64 6.68 -6.89
N ILE A 98 8.35 7.52 -5.88
CA ILE A 98 8.80 7.30 -4.50
C ILE A 98 8.39 5.90 -4.02
N SER A 99 7.12 5.53 -4.20
CA SER A 99 6.64 4.23 -3.73
C SER A 99 7.33 3.06 -4.44
N ARG A 100 7.58 3.15 -5.74
CA ARG A 100 8.28 2.11 -6.50
C ARG A 100 9.74 2.02 -6.07
N ASP A 101 10.42 3.15 -5.92
CA ASP A 101 11.85 3.20 -5.61
C ASP A 101 12.11 2.75 -4.16
N GLU A 102 11.20 3.02 -3.22
CA GLU A 102 11.21 2.44 -1.88
C GLU A 102 11.01 0.92 -1.89
N LEU A 103 10.17 0.39 -2.79
CA LEU A 103 10.03 -1.05 -2.96
C LEU A 103 11.30 -1.67 -3.55
N ALA A 104 11.85 -1.09 -4.62
CA ALA A 104 13.09 -1.53 -5.25
C ALA A 104 14.27 -1.54 -4.26
N THR A 105 14.38 -0.51 -3.40
CA THR A 105 15.39 -0.44 -2.35
C THR A 105 15.25 -1.59 -1.34
N ARG A 106 14.02 -1.94 -0.94
CA ARG A 106 13.75 -3.06 -0.01
C ARG A 106 14.01 -4.41 -0.67
N GLU A 107 13.68 -4.54 -1.95
CA GLU A 107 13.96 -5.74 -2.75
C GLU A 107 15.46 -6.01 -2.82
N ALA A 108 16.26 -5.01 -3.23
CA ALA A 108 17.70 -5.13 -3.34
C ALA A 108 18.38 -5.47 -2.01
N ARG A 109 17.86 -4.95 -0.89
CA ARG A 109 18.43 -5.19 0.44
C ARG A 109 18.08 -6.56 1.01
N ASP A 110 16.82 -6.99 0.87
CA ASP A 110 16.28 -8.07 1.69
C ASP A 110 15.77 -9.29 0.90
N CYS A 111 15.64 -9.21 -0.42
CA CYS A 111 14.98 -10.22 -1.26
C CYS A 111 15.94 -10.90 -2.24
N ASP A 112 15.59 -12.11 -2.64
CA ASP A 112 16.28 -12.87 -3.70
C ASP A 112 15.61 -12.65 -5.07
N VAL A 113 14.34 -12.22 -5.05
CA VAL A 113 13.53 -11.89 -6.22
C VAL A 113 12.82 -10.56 -5.96
N GLY A 114 12.83 -9.65 -6.94
CA GLY A 114 12.08 -8.39 -6.93
C GLY A 114 10.91 -8.38 -7.92
N ILE A 115 10.06 -7.36 -7.87
CA ILE A 115 8.94 -7.14 -8.81
C ILE A 115 8.67 -5.66 -9.12
N SER A 116 9.34 -4.73 -8.43
CA SER A 116 9.08 -3.29 -8.53
C SER A 116 9.18 -2.73 -9.95
N ASP A 117 10.05 -3.30 -10.79
CA ASP A 117 10.26 -2.91 -12.18
C ASP A 117 9.05 -3.16 -13.08
N LEU A 118 8.17 -4.11 -12.75
CA LEU A 118 7.01 -4.44 -13.58
C LEU A 118 5.76 -3.61 -13.26
N LEU A 119 5.70 -3.01 -12.06
CA LEU A 119 4.45 -2.43 -11.53
C LEU A 119 3.86 -1.34 -12.43
N ALA A 120 4.70 -0.47 -12.98
CA ALA A 120 4.24 0.61 -13.86
C ALA A 120 3.65 0.08 -15.17
N GLY A 121 4.26 -0.96 -15.75
CA GLY A 121 3.82 -1.55 -17.02
C GLY A 121 2.52 -2.35 -16.91
N LEU A 122 2.12 -2.75 -15.70
CA LEU A 122 0.88 -3.50 -15.45
C LEU A 122 -0.35 -2.60 -15.29
N GLY A 123 -0.17 -1.27 -15.31
CA GLY A 123 -1.24 -0.30 -15.30
C GLY A 123 -2.22 -0.47 -14.14
N THR A 124 -3.51 -0.45 -14.44
CA THR A 124 -4.59 -0.51 -13.44
C THR A 124 -4.75 -1.88 -12.77
N GLU A 125 -4.14 -2.92 -13.33
CA GLU A 125 -4.13 -4.29 -12.82
C GLU A 125 -2.98 -4.55 -11.83
N ALA A 126 -2.12 -3.56 -11.60
CA ALA A 126 -0.99 -3.71 -10.69
C ALA A 126 -1.43 -3.96 -9.24
N ALA A 127 -2.54 -3.36 -8.79
CA ALA A 127 -2.98 -3.45 -7.40
C ALA A 127 -4.46 -3.14 -7.21
N HIS A 128 -5.04 -3.69 -6.15
CA HIS A 128 -6.38 -3.38 -5.63
C HIS A 128 -6.35 -2.36 -4.50
N THR A 129 -5.28 -2.34 -3.72
CA THR A 129 -4.93 -1.39 -2.66
C THR A 129 -3.41 -1.33 -2.58
N ILE A 130 -2.83 -0.42 -1.79
CA ILE A 130 -1.36 -0.29 -1.70
C ILE A 130 -0.63 -1.60 -1.37
N ASN A 131 -1.24 -2.57 -0.69
CA ASN A 131 -0.60 -3.83 -0.30
C ASN A 131 -1.32 -5.08 -0.83
N HIS A 132 -2.31 -4.92 -1.71
CA HIS A 132 -3.00 -6.01 -2.38
C HIS A 132 -2.63 -5.99 -3.87
N PRO A 133 -1.49 -6.58 -4.27
CA PRO A 133 -1.11 -6.68 -5.67
C PRO A 133 -2.15 -7.48 -6.47
N GLY A 134 -2.36 -7.08 -7.72
CA GLY A 134 -3.25 -7.79 -8.63
C GLY A 134 -2.66 -9.10 -9.15
N ASN A 135 -3.49 -9.94 -9.75
CA ASN A 135 -3.09 -11.24 -10.28
C ASN A 135 -1.87 -11.17 -11.23
N PRO A 136 -1.76 -10.22 -12.17
CA PRO A 136 -0.59 -10.14 -13.05
C PRO A 136 0.73 -9.98 -12.29
N VAL A 137 0.74 -9.20 -11.20
CA VAL A 137 1.92 -9.03 -10.34
C VAL A 137 2.25 -10.35 -9.62
N LEU A 138 1.25 -11.02 -9.07
CA LEU A 138 1.43 -12.28 -8.34
C LEU A 138 1.91 -13.41 -9.25
N ILE A 139 1.37 -13.51 -10.46
CA ILE A 139 1.78 -14.50 -11.47
C ILE A 139 3.22 -14.23 -11.91
N ALA A 140 3.56 -12.96 -12.21
CA ALA A 140 4.92 -12.59 -12.57
C ALA A 140 5.92 -12.87 -11.43
N LEU A 141 5.54 -12.59 -10.18
CA LEU A 141 6.37 -12.92 -9.03
C LEU A 141 6.55 -14.43 -8.86
N ALA A 142 5.48 -15.21 -9.02
CA ALA A 142 5.55 -16.67 -8.97
C ALA A 142 6.48 -17.21 -10.05
N GLN A 143 6.42 -16.67 -11.28
CA GLN A 143 7.33 -17.04 -12.36
C GLN A 143 8.79 -16.74 -11.97
N ARG A 144 9.08 -15.54 -11.47
CA ARG A 144 10.44 -15.19 -11.05
C ARG A 144 10.97 -16.08 -9.92
N ILE A 145 10.10 -16.53 -9.01
CA ILE A 145 10.47 -17.51 -7.98
C ILE A 145 10.79 -18.87 -8.61
N LEU A 146 9.98 -19.36 -9.56
CA LEU A 146 10.24 -20.62 -10.28
C LEU A 146 11.55 -20.56 -11.08
N ASP A 147 11.81 -19.44 -11.75
CA ASP A 147 13.03 -19.20 -12.51
C ASP A 147 14.26 -19.18 -11.58
N HIS A 148 14.17 -18.46 -10.45
CA HIS A 148 15.22 -18.44 -9.43
C HIS A 148 15.48 -19.83 -8.83
N LEU A 149 14.44 -20.66 -8.74
CA LEU A 149 14.57 -22.04 -8.32
C LEU A 149 15.13 -22.98 -9.41
N GLY A 150 15.18 -22.55 -10.67
CA GLY A 150 15.55 -23.42 -11.79
C GLY A 150 14.54 -24.55 -12.00
N ALA A 151 13.27 -24.32 -11.69
CA ALA A 151 12.26 -25.38 -11.64
C ALA A 151 11.84 -25.90 -13.04
N GLY A 152 12.10 -25.13 -14.11
CA GLY A 152 11.65 -25.47 -15.47
C GLY A 152 10.12 -25.52 -15.61
N LEU A 153 9.41 -24.82 -14.72
CA LEU A 153 7.95 -24.74 -14.67
C LEU A 153 7.49 -23.33 -15.04
N THR A 154 6.27 -23.25 -15.56
CA THR A 154 5.59 -21.98 -15.85
C THR A 154 4.51 -21.73 -14.80
N ALA A 155 4.43 -20.50 -14.29
CA ALA A 155 3.34 -20.08 -13.42
C ALA A 155 2.01 -20.14 -14.19
N GLY A 156 1.01 -20.81 -13.60
CA GLY A 156 -0.32 -20.92 -14.20
C GLY A 156 -1.10 -19.62 -14.15
N SER A 157 -2.15 -19.53 -14.97
CA SER A 157 -3.16 -18.48 -14.85
C SER A 157 -3.98 -18.65 -13.57
N VAL A 158 -4.55 -17.55 -13.08
CA VAL A 158 -5.46 -17.55 -11.95
C VAL A 158 -6.74 -16.84 -12.37
N ASP A 159 -7.83 -17.61 -12.47
CA ASP A 159 -9.12 -17.11 -12.96
C ASP A 159 -9.88 -16.30 -11.89
N THR A 160 -9.61 -16.60 -10.61
CA THR A 160 -10.19 -15.85 -9.48
C THR A 160 -9.34 -14.64 -9.15
N VAL A 161 -9.97 -13.48 -8.92
CA VAL A 161 -9.26 -12.26 -8.48
C VAL A 161 -8.77 -12.45 -7.04
N LEU A 162 -7.45 -12.60 -6.86
CA LEU A 162 -6.84 -12.76 -5.54
C LEU A 162 -6.77 -11.43 -4.80
N LEU A 163 -6.71 -11.48 -3.46
CA LEU A 163 -6.57 -10.28 -2.60
C LEU A 163 -7.65 -9.20 -2.85
N SER A 164 -8.81 -9.62 -3.34
CA SER A 164 -9.95 -8.76 -3.71
C SER A 164 -10.90 -8.43 -2.56
N SER A 165 -10.57 -8.81 -1.32
CA SER A 165 -11.42 -8.56 -0.16
C SER A 165 -11.68 -7.07 0.09
N VAL A 166 -10.75 -6.21 -0.32
CA VAL A 166 -10.91 -4.76 -0.35
C VAL A 166 -10.29 -4.22 -1.63
N THR A 167 -10.98 -3.33 -2.33
CA THR A 167 -10.44 -2.52 -3.42
C THR A 167 -10.63 -1.03 -3.12
N ALA A 168 -9.62 -0.23 -3.41
CA ALA A 168 -9.62 1.21 -3.18
C ALA A 168 -10.14 1.97 -4.42
N PRO A 169 -10.70 3.18 -4.20
CA PRO A 169 -11.00 4.10 -5.29
C PRO A 169 -9.79 4.31 -6.19
N LEU A 170 -10.00 4.25 -7.50
CA LEU A 170 -9.02 4.62 -8.51
C LEU A 170 -9.52 5.89 -9.21
N GLU A 171 -8.89 7.01 -8.90
CA GLU A 171 -9.37 8.32 -9.32
C GLU A 171 -8.97 8.65 -10.77
N ALA A 172 -9.80 9.41 -11.47
CA ALA A 172 -9.55 9.82 -12.85
C ALA A 172 -8.21 10.57 -13.00
N ARG A 173 -7.92 11.51 -12.08
CA ARG A 173 -6.64 12.25 -12.07
C ARG A 173 -5.41 11.36 -11.94
N VAL A 174 -5.53 10.18 -11.32
CA VAL A 174 -4.43 9.22 -11.23
C VAL A 174 -4.23 8.51 -12.56
N LEU A 175 -5.33 8.08 -13.21
CA LEU A 175 -5.27 7.51 -14.56
C LEU A 175 -4.63 8.49 -15.55
N ASP A 176 -5.11 9.73 -15.56
CA ASP A 176 -4.64 10.78 -16.46
C ASP A 176 -3.16 11.12 -16.20
N ALA A 177 -2.77 11.33 -14.93
CA ALA A 177 -1.41 11.70 -14.57
C ALA A 177 -0.36 10.64 -14.92
N LEU A 178 -0.76 9.37 -14.88
CA LEU A 178 0.09 8.21 -15.18
C LEU A 178 -0.08 7.70 -16.62
N GLY A 179 -0.97 8.29 -17.42
CA GLY A 179 -1.23 7.87 -18.80
C GLY A 179 -1.82 6.45 -18.90
N LEU A 180 -2.64 6.04 -17.93
CA LEU A 180 -3.18 4.69 -17.85
C LEU A 180 -4.55 4.59 -18.53
N ALA A 181 -4.72 3.57 -19.36
CA ALA A 181 -6.04 3.19 -19.84
C ALA A 181 -6.85 2.52 -18.72
N GLY A 182 -8.10 2.93 -18.54
CA GLY A 182 -9.00 2.33 -17.56
C GLY A 182 -10.21 3.20 -17.25
N THR A 183 -11.10 2.67 -16.42
CA THR A 183 -12.26 3.41 -15.92
C THR A 183 -12.01 3.81 -14.47
N PRO A 184 -12.25 5.08 -14.09
CA PRO A 184 -12.22 5.50 -12.70
C PRO A 184 -13.16 4.66 -11.84
N ARG A 185 -12.74 4.37 -10.61
CA ARG A 185 -13.54 3.69 -9.59
C ARG A 185 -13.68 4.65 -8.41
N PRO A 186 -14.83 5.32 -8.22
CA PRO A 186 -14.95 6.36 -7.20
C PRO A 186 -15.13 5.81 -5.78
N GLU A 187 -15.51 4.55 -5.63
CA GLU A 187 -15.89 3.95 -4.36
C GLU A 187 -14.91 2.87 -3.92
N TRP A 188 -14.86 2.66 -2.62
CA TRP A 188 -14.28 1.47 -2.04
C TRP A 188 -15.19 0.28 -2.31
N CYS A 189 -14.61 -0.90 -2.48
CA CYS A 189 -15.33 -2.15 -2.37
C CYS A 189 -14.75 -2.94 -1.20
N GLN A 190 -15.59 -3.41 -0.27
CA GLN A 190 -15.17 -4.31 0.82
C GLN A 190 -16.13 -5.49 0.88
N HIS A 191 -15.60 -6.71 0.71
CA HIS A 191 -16.39 -7.94 0.66
C HIS A 191 -17.59 -7.87 -0.31
N GLY A 192 -17.43 -7.15 -1.44
CA GLY A 192 -18.47 -6.96 -2.45
C GLY A 192 -19.40 -5.76 -2.20
N ALA A 193 -19.36 -5.13 -1.03
CA ALA A 193 -20.15 -3.93 -0.73
C ALA A 193 -19.42 -2.67 -1.22
N ARG A 194 -20.15 -1.81 -1.95
CA ARG A 194 -19.66 -0.48 -2.39
C ARG A 194 -19.83 0.52 -1.26
N ILE A 195 -18.80 1.33 -1.02
CA ILE A 195 -18.76 2.32 0.06
C ILE A 195 -18.25 3.64 -0.51
N ALA A 196 -18.98 4.72 -0.30
CA ALA A 196 -18.59 6.05 -0.76
C ALA A 196 -17.30 6.52 -0.06
N ALA A 197 -16.43 7.21 -0.81
CA ALA A 197 -15.21 7.80 -0.23
C ALA A 197 -15.54 8.83 0.87
N ASP A 198 -16.65 9.57 0.73
CA ASP A 198 -17.13 10.54 1.71
C ASP A 198 -17.58 9.89 3.03
N ASP A 199 -18.18 8.70 2.96
CA ASP A 199 -18.55 7.94 4.16
C ASP A 199 -17.31 7.48 4.93
N VAL A 200 -16.28 7.02 4.19
CA VAL A 200 -14.98 6.65 4.77
C VAL A 200 -14.33 7.88 5.39
N HIS A 201 -14.28 9.00 4.68
CA HIS A 201 -13.72 10.26 5.17
C HIS A 201 -14.41 10.69 6.47
N THR A 202 -15.73 10.80 6.47
CA THR A 202 -16.54 11.22 7.61
C THR A 202 -16.32 10.33 8.83
N ALA A 203 -16.36 9.00 8.64
CA ALA A 203 -16.17 8.06 9.73
C ALA A 203 -14.75 8.12 10.32
N GLN A 204 -13.74 8.24 9.46
CA GLN A 204 -12.35 8.33 9.90
C GLN A 204 -12.03 9.67 10.56
N LEU A 205 -12.56 10.78 10.04
CA LEU A 205 -12.38 12.11 10.61
C LEU A 205 -12.88 12.15 12.07
N ARG A 206 -14.12 11.68 12.31
CA ARG A 206 -14.68 11.54 13.66
C ARG A 206 -13.88 10.60 14.54
N TRP A 207 -13.31 9.53 13.97
CA TRP A 207 -12.50 8.59 14.72
C TRP A 207 -11.18 9.18 15.21
N TYR A 208 -10.59 10.13 14.47
CA TYR A 208 -9.37 10.81 14.87
C TYR A 208 -9.55 11.70 16.11
N ASP A 209 -10.76 12.13 16.46
CA ASP A 209 -11.01 12.89 17.70
C ASP A 209 -10.62 12.11 18.95
N SER A 210 -10.90 10.80 18.95
CA SER A 210 -10.52 9.87 20.03
C SER A 210 -9.18 9.16 19.79
N ASN A 211 -8.54 9.37 18.63
CA ASN A 211 -7.30 8.70 18.20
C ASN A 211 -6.29 9.68 17.61
N ARG A 212 -6.13 10.85 18.25
CA ARG A 212 -5.32 11.97 17.76
C ARG A 212 -3.85 11.63 17.54
N ASP A 213 -3.33 10.64 18.28
CA ASP A 213 -1.95 10.16 18.13
C ASP A 213 -1.67 9.60 16.73
N PHE A 214 -2.68 9.07 16.02
CA PHE A 214 -2.52 8.63 14.64
C PHE A 214 -2.15 9.76 13.68
N LEU A 215 -2.53 11.00 13.97
CA LEU A 215 -2.18 12.15 13.14
C LEU A 215 -0.67 12.40 13.16
N GLU A 216 -0.06 12.37 14.35
CA GLU A 216 1.40 12.55 14.48
C GLU A 216 2.16 11.33 13.95
N LEU A 217 1.66 10.11 14.20
CA LEU A 217 2.25 8.88 13.64
C LEU A 217 2.22 8.89 12.11
N ALA A 218 1.14 9.42 11.51
CA ALA A 218 1.04 9.54 10.06
C ALA A 218 2.09 10.49 9.52
N VAL A 219 2.28 11.66 10.13
CA VAL A 219 3.28 12.66 9.71
C VAL A 219 4.68 12.13 9.89
N GLN A 220 4.97 11.51 11.03
CA GLN A 220 6.26 10.90 11.30
C GLN A 220 6.63 9.84 10.25
N ARG A 221 5.64 9.05 9.81
CA ARG A 221 5.88 7.94 8.89
C ARG A 221 5.82 8.33 7.42
N HIS A 222 4.94 9.25 7.06
CA HIS A 222 4.55 9.57 5.68
C HIS A 222 4.72 11.06 5.34
N GLY A 223 5.41 11.83 6.18
CA GLY A 223 5.60 13.27 6.01
C GLY A 223 6.16 13.66 4.65
N ASN A 224 7.16 12.93 4.13
CA ASN A 224 7.72 13.21 2.80
C ASN A 224 6.69 13.04 1.67
N VAL A 225 5.79 12.05 1.78
CA VAL A 225 4.71 11.84 0.81
C VAL A 225 3.66 12.93 0.97
N MET A 226 3.29 13.29 2.20
CA MET A 226 2.37 14.39 2.47
C MET A 226 2.91 15.72 1.93
N ASP A 227 4.21 16.00 2.09
CA ASP A 227 4.86 17.20 1.56
C ASP A 227 4.86 17.22 0.02
N SER A 228 5.21 16.08 -0.60
CA SER A 228 5.15 15.92 -2.07
C SER A 228 3.75 16.19 -2.63
N LEU A 229 2.71 15.90 -1.85
CA LEU A 229 1.30 16.15 -2.18
C LEU A 229 0.80 17.53 -1.73
N GLY A 230 1.62 18.35 -1.05
CA GLY A 230 1.21 19.67 -0.55
C GLY A 230 0.27 19.62 0.66
N LEU A 231 0.25 18.51 1.42
CA LEU A 231 -0.69 18.27 2.53
C LEU A 231 -0.19 18.73 3.91
N LEU A 232 1.08 19.15 4.00
CA LEU A 232 1.67 19.62 5.27
C LEU A 232 1.59 21.13 5.48
N THR A 233 1.21 21.91 4.46
CA THR A 233 1.09 23.35 4.59
C THR A 233 -0.16 23.71 5.39
N SER A 234 0.03 24.24 6.60
CA SER A 234 -1.02 24.93 7.33
C SER A 234 -1.55 26.10 6.50
N SER A 235 -2.86 26.24 6.50
CA SER A 235 -3.60 27.43 6.10
C SER A 235 -2.79 28.70 6.41
N ARG A 236 -2.48 29.50 5.38
CA ARG A 236 -2.22 30.91 5.62
C ARG A 236 -3.47 31.45 6.30
N SER A 237 -3.34 31.81 7.57
CA SER A 237 -4.29 32.73 8.22
C SER A 237 -4.34 33.99 7.34
N VAL A 238 -5.53 34.29 6.82
CA VAL A 238 -5.88 35.64 6.39
C VAL A 238 -6.43 36.36 7.61
#